data_AF-A0A9E7RUD7-F1
#
_entry.id   AF-A0A9E7RUD7-F1
#
_cell.length_a   1.000
_cell.length_b   1.000
_cell.length_c   1.000
_cell.angle_alpha   90.00
_cell.angle_beta   90.00
_cell.angle_gamma   90.00
#
_symmetry.space_group_name_H-M   'P 1'
#
loop_
_entity.id
_entity.type
_entity.pdbx_description
1 polymer ?
#
loop_
_entity_poly.entity_id
_entity_poly.type
_entity_poly.pdbx_seq_one_letter_code
_entity_poly.pdbx_strand_id
1 'polypeptide(L)'
;MSLNDSEKSGGYLICTNCGGYYQLKAGESPSDFDSCECGGLLEYHRRLEEVYEEPSESSGDYVEYADDRKLNILKDLSESIENEKKTLEEITDGKWSLMDFVAEKRILDDVRKQKKLVNELLDEEIIEGNLVTGTGVKTENFISQVREQRDMMAELDGRSSLNSRFLKTAVTILLIFIAICFVYFFFAIKLT
;
A
#
# COMPACT_ATOMS: atom_id res chain seq x y z
N MET A 1 -35.01 -24.88 -10.91
CA MET A 1 -36.20 -24.12 -10.48
C MET A 1 -35.87 -23.57 -9.11
N SER A 2 -35.12 -22.47 -9.06
CA SER A 2 -34.65 -21.90 -7.79
C SER A 2 -35.55 -20.71 -7.48
N LEU A 3 -36.35 -20.87 -6.43
CA LEU A 3 -37.29 -19.87 -5.96
C LEU A 3 -36.51 -18.65 -5.49
N ASN A 4 -36.93 -17.48 -5.98
CA ASN A 4 -36.35 -16.18 -5.69
C ASN A 4 -36.34 -15.92 -4.17
N ASP A 5 -35.17 -15.59 -3.62
CA ASP A 5 -35.00 -15.17 -2.22
C ASP A 5 -35.80 -13.90 -1.83
N SER A 6 -36.46 -13.27 -2.82
CA SER A 6 -37.31 -12.08 -2.65
C SER A 6 -38.62 -12.35 -1.90
N GLU A 7 -39.16 -13.59 -1.92
CA GLU A 7 -40.47 -13.88 -1.31
C GLU A 7 -40.43 -14.13 0.22
N LYS A 8 -39.22 -14.16 0.83
CA LYS A 8 -39.05 -14.39 2.28
C LYS A 8 -38.52 -13.18 3.06
N SER A 9 -38.35 -12.04 2.42
CA SER A 9 -37.90 -10.83 3.11
C SER A 9 -39.09 -10.07 3.68
N GLY A 10 -39.02 -9.72 4.97
CA GLY A 10 -40.09 -9.01 5.68
C GLY A 10 -40.21 -7.53 5.32
N GLY A 11 -39.60 -7.09 4.21
CA GLY A 11 -39.44 -5.70 3.79
C GLY A 11 -38.10 -5.08 4.23
N TYR A 12 -38.02 -3.75 4.16
CA TYR A 12 -36.81 -2.96 4.33
C TYR A 12 -37.06 -1.76 5.25
N LEU A 13 -36.07 -1.41 6.06
CA LEU A 13 -36.04 -0.20 6.88
C LEU A 13 -34.97 0.73 6.32
N ILE A 14 -35.33 1.97 6.00
CA ILE A 14 -34.41 2.96 5.41
C ILE A 14 -34.31 4.15 6.36
N CYS A 15 -33.09 4.57 6.68
CA CYS A 15 -32.84 5.73 7.51
C CYS A 15 -32.94 7.01 6.69
N THR A 16 -33.82 7.92 7.09
CA THR A 16 -34.01 9.22 6.44
C THR A 16 -32.83 10.17 6.62
N ASN A 17 -31.99 9.94 7.63
CA ASN A 17 -30.86 10.81 7.94
C ASN A 17 -29.55 10.38 7.25
N CYS A 18 -29.19 9.09 7.31
CA CYS A 18 -27.93 8.60 6.73
C CYS A 18 -28.09 7.82 5.42
N GLY A 19 -29.33 7.51 5.01
CA GLY A 19 -29.60 6.69 3.83
C GLY A 19 -29.24 5.21 3.99
N GLY A 20 -28.85 4.77 5.20
CA GLY A 20 -28.60 3.36 5.49
C GLY A 20 -29.88 2.54 5.40
N TYR A 21 -29.79 1.32 4.87
CA TYR A 21 -30.92 0.40 4.77
C TYR A 21 -30.66 -0.90 5.53
N TYR A 22 -31.72 -1.50 6.06
CA TYR A 22 -31.71 -2.81 6.71
C TYR A 22 -32.83 -3.66 6.13
N GLN A 23 -32.52 -4.87 5.67
CA GLN A 23 -33.51 -5.82 5.19
C GLN A 23 -33.99 -6.72 6.33
N LEU A 24 -35.29 -6.76 6.57
CA LEU A 24 -35.89 -7.57 7.62
C LEU A 24 -35.80 -9.06 7.28
N LYS A 25 -35.29 -9.84 8.23
CA LYS A 25 -35.25 -11.31 8.11
C LYS A 25 -36.64 -11.90 8.34
N ALA A 26 -36.82 -13.16 7.94
CA ALA A 26 -38.07 -13.87 8.14
C ALA A 26 -38.41 -13.94 9.65
N GLY A 27 -39.53 -13.31 10.03
CA GLY A 27 -40.01 -13.28 11.41
C GLY A 27 -39.60 -12.03 12.21
N GLU A 28 -38.76 -11.14 11.66
CA GLU A 28 -38.49 -9.83 12.25
C GLU A 28 -39.60 -8.85 11.88
N SER A 29 -40.06 -8.05 12.85
CA SER A 29 -41.07 -7.02 12.63
C SER A 29 -40.41 -5.64 12.47
N PRO A 30 -40.90 -4.75 11.58
CA PRO A 30 -40.46 -3.36 11.53
C PRO A 30 -40.54 -2.64 12.89
N SER A 31 -41.49 -3.07 13.74
CA SER A 31 -41.70 -2.50 15.08
C SER A 31 -40.63 -2.88 16.10
N ASP A 32 -39.76 -3.86 15.80
CA ASP A 32 -38.65 -4.23 16.69
C ASP A 32 -37.50 -3.21 16.63
N PHE A 33 -37.58 -2.22 15.72
CA PHE A 33 -36.54 -1.25 15.43
C PHE A 33 -37.03 0.18 15.68
N ASP A 34 -36.51 0.82 16.73
CA ASP A 34 -36.94 2.18 17.11
C ASP A 34 -36.25 3.28 16.28
N SER A 35 -34.93 3.19 16.08
CA SER A 35 -34.13 4.21 15.41
C SER A 35 -32.84 3.64 14.81
N CYS A 36 -32.29 4.33 13.82
CA CYS A 36 -30.96 4.03 13.29
C CYS A 36 -29.87 4.30 14.36
N GLU A 37 -28.72 3.62 14.25
CA GLU A 37 -27.55 3.87 15.13
C GLU A 37 -27.06 5.33 15.08
N CYS A 38 -27.36 6.05 14.00
CA CYS A 38 -27.06 7.48 13.88
C CYS A 38 -28.07 8.39 14.59
N GLY A 39 -29.10 7.84 15.23
CA GLY A 39 -30.23 8.56 15.82
C GLY A 39 -31.29 9.02 14.82
N GLY A 40 -31.19 8.60 13.55
CA GLY A 40 -32.16 8.89 12.49
C GLY A 40 -33.41 8.02 12.56
N LEU A 41 -34.51 8.53 12.00
CA LEU A 41 -35.78 7.82 11.91
C LEU A 41 -35.73 6.76 10.80
N LEU A 42 -36.29 5.59 11.06
CA LEU A 42 -36.35 4.47 10.11
C LEU A 42 -37.74 4.41 9.46
N GLU A 43 -37.79 4.41 8.14
CA GLU A 43 -39.01 4.23 7.35
C GLU A 43 -39.09 2.81 6.78
N TYR A 44 -40.26 2.19 6.91
CA TYR A 44 -40.49 0.83 6.43
C TYR A 44 -41.04 0.83 4.99
N HIS A 45 -40.40 0.06 4.11
CA HIS A 45 -40.82 -0.16 2.74
C HIS A 45 -40.94 -1.66 2.45
N ARG A 46 -42.04 -2.07 1.81
CA ARG A 46 -42.25 -3.50 1.51
C ARG A 46 -41.37 -3.97 0.36
N ARG A 47 -41.06 -3.09 -0.60
CA ARG A 47 -40.20 -3.34 -1.76
C ARG A 47 -39.35 -2.09 -2.04
N LEU A 48 -38.13 -2.27 -2.56
CA LEU A 48 -37.26 -1.14 -2.92
C LEU A 48 -37.86 -0.30 -4.07
N GLU A 49 -38.72 -0.88 -4.91
CA GLU A 49 -39.38 -0.12 -5.98
C GLU A 49 -40.35 0.95 -5.45
N GLU A 50 -40.89 0.83 -4.23
CA GLU A 50 -41.78 1.83 -3.61
C GLU A 50 -41.04 3.07 -3.09
N VAL A 51 -39.70 3.05 -3.04
CA VAL A 51 -38.87 4.19 -2.64
C VAL A 51 -38.71 5.20 -3.80
N TYR A 52 -39.03 4.78 -5.02
CA TYR A 52 -38.95 5.59 -6.23
C TYR A 52 -40.33 5.76 -6.87
N GLU A 53 -41.28 6.35 -6.14
CA GLU A 53 -42.47 6.93 -6.79
C GLU A 53 -42.12 8.33 -7.29
N GLU A 54 -41.75 8.43 -8.56
CA GLU A 54 -41.85 9.69 -9.29
C GLU A 54 -43.33 10.12 -9.34
N PRO A 55 -43.65 11.40 -9.07
CA PRO A 55 -45.02 11.90 -9.13
C PRO A 55 -45.54 11.76 -10.56
N SER A 56 -46.58 10.96 -10.72
CA SER A 56 -47.19 10.63 -12.00
C SER A 56 -48.11 11.74 -12.50
N GLU A 57 -48.02 11.94 -13.82
CA GLU A 57 -49.03 12.43 -14.77
C GLU A 57 -49.09 13.94 -15.07
N SER A 58 -48.67 14.33 -16.28
CA SER A 58 -49.56 14.92 -17.30
C SER A 58 -48.79 15.30 -18.57
N SER A 59 -49.16 14.63 -19.68
CA SER A 59 -49.08 15.03 -21.10
C SER A 59 -47.97 15.98 -21.58
N GLY A 60 -47.17 15.49 -22.53
CA GLY A 60 -46.61 16.33 -23.60
C GLY A 60 -45.12 16.13 -23.86
N ASP A 61 -44.82 15.69 -25.08
CA ASP A 61 -43.52 15.77 -25.75
C ASP A 61 -42.42 14.78 -25.31
N TYR A 62 -42.32 13.67 -26.05
CA TYR A 62 -41.10 12.87 -26.13
C TYR A 62 -40.06 13.68 -26.89
N VAL A 63 -39.19 14.40 -26.17
CA VAL A 63 -37.94 14.90 -26.74
C VAL A 63 -36.80 13.99 -26.30
N GLU A 64 -36.33 13.20 -27.25
CA GLU A 64 -35.03 12.53 -27.22
C GLU A 64 -33.93 13.59 -27.10
N TYR A 65 -33.43 13.83 -25.88
CA TYR A 65 -32.14 14.49 -25.70
C TYR A 65 -31.12 13.46 -25.25
N ALA A 66 -30.12 13.29 -26.11
CA ALA A 66 -28.93 12.49 -25.87
C ALA A 66 -28.34 12.80 -24.49
N ASP A 67 -28.37 11.83 -23.59
CA ASP A 67 -27.65 11.83 -22.31
C ASP A 67 -26.17 11.50 -22.56
N ASP A 68 -25.54 12.41 -23.29
CA ASP A 68 -24.11 12.49 -23.57
C ASP A 68 -23.29 12.44 -22.27
N ARG A 69 -23.81 13.00 -21.19
CA ARG A 69 -23.18 12.98 -19.86
C ARG A 69 -23.11 11.57 -19.28
N LYS A 70 -24.18 10.78 -19.32
CA LYS A 70 -24.15 9.39 -18.89
C LYS A 70 -23.32 8.52 -19.81
N LEU A 71 -23.32 8.79 -21.12
CA LEU A 71 -22.45 8.08 -22.05
C LEU A 71 -20.97 8.34 -21.76
N ASN A 72 -20.61 9.59 -21.45
CA ASN A 72 -19.25 9.97 -21.08
C ASN A 72 -18.86 9.36 -19.72
N ILE A 73 -19.76 9.36 -18.73
CA ILE A 73 -19.51 8.71 -17.44
C ILE A 73 -19.30 7.21 -17.61
N LEU A 74 -20.13 6.54 -18.41
CA LEU A 74 -19.99 5.11 -18.69
C LEU A 74 -18.68 4.80 -19.42
N LYS A 75 -18.28 5.68 -20.35
CA LYS A 75 -17.02 5.58 -21.08
C LYS A 75 -15.82 5.75 -20.14
N ASP A 76 -15.81 6.79 -19.32
CA ASP A 76 -14.74 7.06 -18.34
C ASP A 76 -14.63 5.90 -17.33
N LEU A 77 -15.77 5.36 -16.88
CA LEU A 77 -15.80 4.23 -15.96
C LEU A 77 -15.26 2.95 -16.63
N SER A 78 -15.60 2.71 -17.91
CA SER A 78 -15.07 1.57 -18.67
C SER A 78 -13.55 1.64 -18.86
N GLU A 79 -13.02 2.86 -19.07
CA GLU A 79 -11.59 3.10 -19.22
C GLU A 79 -10.86 2.92 -17.88
N SER A 80 -11.46 3.37 -16.77
CA SER A 80 -10.93 3.17 -15.43
C SER A 80 -10.83 1.68 -15.07
N ILE A 81 -11.89 0.91 -15.36
CA ILE A 81 -11.93 -0.53 -15.08
C ILE A 81 -10.87 -1.28 -15.89
N GLU A 82 -10.65 -0.92 -17.16
CA GLU A 82 -9.64 -1.57 -17.99
C GLU A 82 -8.22 -1.26 -17.50
N ASN A 83 -7.97 -0.02 -17.06
CA ASN A 83 -6.69 0.38 -16.47
C ASN A 83 -6.41 -0.39 -15.16
N GLU A 84 -7.41 -0.55 -14.30
CA GLU A 84 -7.29 -1.34 -13.06
C GLU A 84 -7.08 -2.82 -13.33
N LYS A 85 -7.77 -3.38 -14.33
CA LYS A 85 -7.57 -4.77 -14.74
C LYS A 85 -6.15 -5.00 -15.26
N LYS A 86 -5.61 -4.05 -16.02
CA LYS A 86 -4.23 -4.10 -16.51
C LYS A 86 -3.21 -4.00 -15.38
N THR A 87 -3.41 -3.12 -14.40
CA THR A 87 -2.50 -3.04 -13.23
C THR A 87 -2.59 -4.30 -12.38
N LEU A 88 -3.78 -4.88 -12.22
CA LEU A 88 -3.96 -6.17 -11.57
C LEU A 88 -3.22 -7.28 -12.31
N GLU A 89 -3.34 -7.38 -13.63
CA GLU A 89 -2.60 -8.33 -14.46
C GLU A 89 -1.07 -8.12 -14.35
N GLU A 90 -0.58 -6.89 -14.30
CA GLU A 90 0.85 -6.60 -14.10
C GLU A 90 1.35 -7.00 -12.69
N ILE A 91 0.48 -6.96 -11.68
CA ILE A 91 0.76 -7.42 -10.31
C ILE A 91 0.73 -8.95 -10.25
N THR A 92 -0.27 -9.61 -10.84
CA THR A 92 -0.40 -11.08 -10.83
C THR A 92 0.59 -11.79 -11.74
N ASP A 93 1.02 -11.17 -12.84
CA ASP A 93 2.08 -11.70 -13.72
C ASP A 93 3.49 -11.57 -13.11
N GLY A 94 3.59 -11.12 -11.85
CA GLY A 94 4.85 -11.07 -11.10
C GLY A 94 5.85 -10.04 -11.63
N LYS A 95 5.41 -9.14 -12.52
CA LYS A 95 6.25 -8.08 -13.10
C LYS A 95 6.66 -7.03 -12.06
N TRP A 96 5.91 -6.91 -10.97
CA TRP A 96 6.34 -6.22 -9.76
C TRP A 96 7.02 -7.17 -8.77
N SER A 97 8.31 -7.38 -8.97
CA SER A 97 9.20 -7.78 -7.88
C SER A 97 9.21 -6.66 -6.84
N LEU A 98 8.68 -6.93 -5.65
CA LEU A 98 8.70 -6.04 -4.47
C LEU A 98 10.12 -5.59 -4.10
N MET A 99 11.15 -6.29 -4.61
CA MET A 99 12.55 -5.97 -4.40
C MET A 99 13.14 -5.00 -5.43
N ASP A 100 12.57 -4.89 -6.64
CA ASP A 100 13.11 -3.99 -7.69
C ASP A 100 12.76 -2.51 -7.44
N PHE A 101 11.64 -2.25 -6.75
CA PHE A 101 11.26 -0.87 -6.42
C PHE A 101 11.95 -0.36 -5.14
N VAL A 102 12.24 -1.25 -4.20
CA VAL A 102 12.77 -0.89 -2.88
C VAL A 102 14.30 -0.90 -2.84
N ALA A 103 14.98 -1.71 -3.66
CA ALA A 103 16.38 -2.00 -3.36
C ALA A 103 17.40 -0.93 -3.77
N GLU A 104 17.32 -0.25 -4.92
CA GLU A 104 18.60 0.28 -5.43
C GLU A 104 18.65 1.66 -6.09
N LYS A 105 17.54 2.24 -6.59
CA LYS A 105 17.67 3.49 -7.36
C LYS A 105 17.06 4.72 -6.72
N ARG A 106 15.80 4.67 -6.27
CA ARG A 106 15.11 5.89 -5.79
C ARG A 106 15.63 6.37 -4.45
N ILE A 107 15.79 5.47 -3.47
CA ILE A 107 16.30 5.83 -2.15
C ILE A 107 17.76 6.27 -2.23
N LEU A 108 18.59 5.60 -3.04
CA LEU A 108 20.00 5.95 -3.21
C LEU A 108 20.19 7.29 -3.94
N ASP A 109 19.38 7.59 -4.96
CA ASP A 109 19.43 8.88 -5.64
C ASP A 109 18.91 10.01 -4.76
N ASP A 110 17.84 9.79 -3.98
CA ASP A 110 17.31 10.77 -3.03
C ASP A 110 18.31 11.06 -1.91
N VAL A 111 18.93 10.03 -1.32
CA VAL A 111 19.98 10.19 -0.30
C VAL A 111 21.21 10.88 -0.86
N ARG A 112 21.61 10.59 -2.11
CA ARG A 112 22.74 11.26 -2.78
C ARG A 112 22.42 12.73 -3.07
N LYS A 113 21.20 13.04 -3.50
CA LYS A 113 20.74 14.40 -3.77
C LYS A 113 20.64 15.22 -2.48
N GLN A 114 20.12 14.63 -1.41
CA GLN A 114 20.11 15.24 -0.08
C GLN A 114 21.53 15.49 0.44
N LYS A 115 22.45 14.53 0.29
CA LYS A 115 23.85 14.71 0.69
C LYS A 115 24.55 15.83 -0.10
N LYS A 116 24.23 15.97 -1.38
CA LYS A 116 24.75 17.07 -2.21
C LYS A 116 24.24 18.42 -1.71
N LEU A 117 22.93 18.56 -1.46
CA LEU A 117 22.33 19.77 -0.90
C LEU A 117 22.93 20.13 0.47
N VAL A 118 23.14 19.15 1.34
CA VAL A 118 23.73 19.38 2.67
C VAL A 118 25.17 19.89 2.56
N ASN A 119 25.97 19.31 1.65
CA ASN A 119 27.34 19.79 1.43
C ASN A 119 27.36 21.20 0.82
N GLU A 120 26.44 21.50 -0.10
CA GLU A 120 26.32 22.82 -0.73
C GLU A 120 25.90 23.91 0.27
N LEU A 121 25.01 23.58 1.21
CA LEU A 121 24.67 24.46 2.34
C LEU A 121 25.84 24.64 3.34
N LEU A 122 26.62 23.59 3.57
CA LEU A 122 27.80 23.67 4.45
C LEU A 122 28.89 24.59 3.87
N ASP A 123 28.99 24.66 2.55
CA ASP A 123 29.94 25.54 1.86
C ASP A 123 29.46 27.01 1.81
N GLU A 124 28.14 27.26 1.86
CA GLU A 124 27.56 28.62 1.98
C GLU A 124 27.57 29.17 3.42
N GLU A 125 27.48 28.32 4.46
CA GLU A 125 27.48 28.76 5.87
C GLU A 125 28.90 29.02 6.44
N ILE A 126 29.96 28.98 5.63
CA ILE A 126 31.28 29.49 6.03
C ILE A 126 31.36 31.03 5.87
N ILE A 127 30.37 31.68 5.26
CA ILE A 127 30.27 33.15 5.22
C ILE A 127 29.03 33.62 5.99
N GLU A 128 29.05 33.49 7.32
CA GLU A 128 28.49 34.49 8.27
C GLU A 128 28.62 34.06 9.75
N GLY A 129 29.71 33.35 10.09
CA GLY A 129 30.08 33.09 11.49
C GLY A 129 30.64 34.32 12.24
N ASN A 130 30.21 35.54 11.92
CA ASN A 130 30.62 36.75 12.65
C ASN A 130 29.55 37.85 12.77
N LEU A 131 28.27 37.52 12.69
CA LEU A 131 27.22 38.48 13.06
C LEU A 131 26.01 37.83 13.75
N VAL A 132 26.07 37.76 15.09
CA VAL A 132 24.94 38.07 16.00
C VAL A 132 23.73 37.09 15.92
N THR A 133 23.42 36.25 16.91
CA THR A 133 22.90 36.64 18.23
C THR A 133 22.75 35.42 19.15
N GLY A 134 22.83 35.66 20.46
CA GLY A 134 22.89 34.65 21.52
C GLY A 134 21.76 33.61 21.55
N THR A 135 22.16 32.35 21.57
CA THR A 135 21.67 31.29 22.49
C THR A 135 22.63 30.11 22.36
N GLY A 136 23.87 30.34 22.81
CA GLY A 136 24.85 29.27 22.96
C GLY A 136 24.52 28.35 24.13
N VAL A 137 25.11 27.16 24.08
CA VAL A 137 25.13 26.12 25.12
C VAL A 137 24.05 25.04 24.98
N LYS A 138 24.15 24.21 23.93
CA LYS A 138 23.86 22.75 24.00
C LYS A 138 24.30 21.96 22.77
N THR A 139 24.58 22.62 21.64
CA THR A 139 24.82 21.98 20.33
C THR A 139 26.18 21.31 20.20
N GLU A 140 27.22 21.80 20.88
CA GLU A 140 28.59 21.26 20.69
C GLU A 140 28.76 19.85 21.27
N ASN A 141 28.15 19.55 22.42
CA ASN A 141 28.23 18.22 23.03
C ASN A 141 27.44 17.16 22.26
N PHE A 142 26.39 17.55 21.53
CA PHE A 142 25.56 16.62 20.78
C PHE A 142 26.21 16.26 19.44
N ILE A 143 26.85 17.23 18.79
CA ILE A 143 27.54 17.01 17.51
C ILE A 143 28.77 16.12 17.70
N SER A 144 29.52 16.28 18.79
CA SER A 144 30.64 15.38 19.11
C SER A 144 30.17 13.95 19.41
N GLN A 145 29.10 13.79 20.20
CA GLN A 145 28.53 12.49 20.53
C GLN A 145 28.01 11.74 19.30
N VAL A 146 27.32 12.44 18.39
CA VAL A 146 26.79 11.85 17.15
C VAL A 146 27.91 11.45 16.18
N ARG A 147 29.00 12.23 16.13
CA ARG A 147 30.18 11.89 15.31
C ARG A 147 30.87 10.64 15.83
N GLU A 148 31.07 10.55 17.14
CA GLU A 148 31.70 9.39 17.78
C GLU A 148 30.86 8.12 17.64
N GLN A 149 29.53 8.21 17.77
CA GLN A 149 28.62 7.09 17.53
C GLN A 149 28.66 6.59 16.07
N ARG A 150 28.80 7.51 15.10
CA ARG A 150 28.90 7.17 13.68
C ARG A 150 30.21 6.47 13.35
N ASP A 151 31.31 6.93 13.93
CA ASP A 151 32.63 6.34 13.72
C ASP A 151 32.70 4.91 14.33
N MET A 152 32.09 4.69 15.51
CA MET A 152 31.97 3.34 16.08
C MET A 152 31.11 2.38 15.22
N MET A 153 30.02 2.87 14.61
CA MET A 153 29.19 2.04 13.71
C MET A 153 29.92 1.66 12.42
N ALA A 154 30.72 2.57 11.85
CA ALA A 154 31.52 2.28 10.66
C ALA A 154 32.57 1.18 10.91
N GLU A 155 33.13 1.12 12.13
CA GLU A 155 34.11 0.10 12.52
C GLU A 155 33.46 -1.29 12.73
N LEU A 156 32.23 -1.35 13.27
CA LEU A 156 31.47 -2.58 13.41
C LEU A 156 31.03 -3.15 12.06
N ASP A 157 30.62 -2.30 11.11
CA ASP A 157 30.20 -2.73 9.78
C ASP A 157 31.38 -3.27 8.95
N GLY A 158 32.55 -2.63 9.04
CA GLY A 158 33.79 -3.12 8.42
C GLY A 158 34.23 -4.50 8.95
N ARG A 159 34.10 -4.74 10.26
CA ARG A 159 34.46 -6.01 10.91
C ARG A 159 33.47 -7.14 10.60
N SER A 160 32.18 -6.84 10.51
CA SER A 160 31.14 -7.83 10.17
C SER A 160 31.29 -8.30 8.71
N SER A 161 31.58 -7.38 7.80
CA SER A 161 31.83 -7.65 6.38
C SER A 161 33.08 -8.51 6.18
N LEU A 162 34.17 -8.22 6.91
CA LEU A 162 35.39 -9.03 6.87
C LEU A 162 35.16 -10.45 7.40
N ASN A 163 34.51 -10.59 8.57
CA ASN A 163 34.20 -11.91 9.13
C ASN A 163 33.30 -12.74 8.21
N SER A 164 32.33 -12.11 7.53
CA SER A 164 31.49 -12.75 6.52
C SER A 164 32.31 -13.24 5.32
N ARG A 165 33.27 -12.44 4.84
CA ARG A 165 34.18 -12.85 3.75
C ARG A 165 35.10 -13.99 4.15
N PHE A 166 35.70 -13.94 5.34
CA PHE A 166 36.59 -15.00 5.84
C PHE A 166 35.85 -16.33 6.08
N LEU A 167 34.64 -16.28 6.64
CA LEU A 167 33.82 -17.48 6.84
C LEU A 167 33.45 -18.11 5.48
N LYS A 168 33.03 -17.29 4.51
CA LYS A 168 32.71 -17.75 3.15
C LYS A 168 33.92 -18.37 2.45
N THR A 169 35.11 -17.74 2.53
CA THR A 169 36.32 -18.29 1.92
C THR A 169 36.76 -19.59 2.60
N ALA A 170 36.70 -19.67 3.92
CA ALA A 170 37.03 -20.90 4.65
C ALA A 170 36.10 -22.08 4.27
N VAL A 171 34.79 -21.84 4.18
CA VAL A 171 33.82 -22.86 3.74
C VAL A 171 34.09 -23.31 2.30
N THR A 172 34.41 -22.38 1.39
CA THR A 172 34.73 -22.76 0.00
C THR A 172 35.98 -23.63 -0.10
N ILE A 173 37.03 -23.36 0.68
CA ILE A 173 38.26 -24.16 0.68
C ILE A 173 38.00 -25.57 1.23
N LEU A 174 37.20 -25.69 2.30
CA LEU A 174 36.81 -26.97 2.86
C LEU A 174 36.06 -27.85 1.83
N LEU A 175 35.10 -27.26 1.11
CA LEU A 175 34.35 -27.96 0.08
C LEU A 175 35.23 -28.43 -1.08
N ILE A 176 36.21 -27.62 -1.49
CA ILE A 176 37.19 -28.01 -2.50
C ILE A 176 38.04 -29.20 -2.01
N PHE A 177 38.53 -29.15 -0.77
CA PHE A 177 39.31 -30.24 -0.20
C PHE A 177 38.51 -31.55 -0.12
N ILE A 178 37.25 -31.47 0.32
CA ILE A 178 36.34 -32.61 0.34
C ILE A 178 36.15 -33.18 -1.07
N ALA A 179 35.92 -32.33 -2.08
CA ALA A 179 35.78 -32.76 -3.46
C ALA A 179 37.05 -33.47 -4.00
N ILE A 180 38.23 -32.94 -3.68
CA ILE A 180 39.51 -33.55 -4.04
C ILE A 180 39.66 -34.93 -3.37
N CYS A 181 39.33 -35.06 -2.08
CA CYS A 181 39.33 -36.35 -1.39
C CYS A 181 38.38 -37.36 -2.03
N PHE A 182 37.18 -36.94 -2.42
CA PHE A 182 36.24 -37.80 -3.15
C PHE A 182 36.84 -38.28 -4.48
N VAL A 183 37.44 -37.38 -5.26
CA VAL A 183 38.10 -37.74 -6.52
C VAL A 183 39.21 -38.76 -6.28
N TYR A 184 40.09 -38.55 -5.29
CA TYR A 184 41.13 -39.52 -4.95
C TYR A 184 40.57 -40.87 -4.51
N PHE A 185 39.49 -40.88 -3.72
CA PHE A 185 38.83 -42.11 -3.30
C PHE A 185 38.25 -42.88 -4.49
N PHE A 186 37.60 -42.19 -5.43
CA PHE A 186 37.12 -42.79 -6.68
C PHE A 186 38.27 -43.35 -7.53
N PHE A 187 39.38 -42.63 -7.65
CA PHE A 187 40.57 -43.13 -8.35
C PHE A 187 41.19 -44.35 -7.67
N ALA A 188 41.27 -44.38 -6.34
CA ALA A 188 41.81 -45.50 -5.58
C ALA A 188 40.94 -46.76 -5.72
N ILE A 189 39.61 -46.60 -5.70
CA ILE A 189 38.66 -47.70 -5.97
C ILE A 189 38.82 -48.21 -7.39
N LYS A 190 39.03 -47.33 -8.37
CA LYS A 190 39.16 -47.74 -9.77
C LYS A 190 40.50 -48.41 -10.11
N LEU A 191 41.49 -48.30 -9.22
CA LEU A 191 42.82 -48.91 -9.37
C LEU A 191 42.96 -50.25 -8.62
N THR A 192 41.97 -50.63 -7.81
CA THR A 192 41.91 -51.92 -7.08
C THR A 192 41.00 -52.88 -7.83
#